data_AF-A0A197JV69-F1
#
_entry.id   AF-A0A197JV69-F1
#
_cell.length_a   1.000
_cell.length_b   1.000
_cell.length_c   1.000
_cell.angle_alpha   90.00
_cell.angle_beta   90.00
_cell.angle_gamma   90.00
#
_symmetry.space_group_name_H-M   'P 1'
#
loop_
_entity.id
_entity.type
_entity.pdbx_description
1 polymer ?
#
loop_
_entity_poly.entity_id
_entity_poly.type
_entity_poly.pdbx_seq_one_letter_code
_entity_poly.pdbx_strand_id
1 'polypeptide(L)'
;MKKIDDTTKQRIIRLLQSNRSMENVANSLGISARTVGRIKKAFLPALSRLSAGRPRILSTRTLRDINRKVLCGECTTGKAVMRHLQQQGIKLCYQTVWNSLHSIGI
;
A
#
# COMPACT_ATOMS: atom_id res chain seq x y z
N MET A 1 -16.86 27.41 4.94
CA MET A 1 -15.75 26.86 4.11
C MET A 1 -15.64 27.70 2.84
N LYS A 2 -14.50 28.33 2.55
CA LYS A 2 -14.31 29.05 1.29
C LYS A 2 -14.30 28.05 0.13
N LYS A 3 -15.10 28.32 -0.90
CA LYS A 3 -15.15 27.50 -2.13
C LYS A 3 -13.83 27.72 -2.88
N ILE A 4 -13.23 26.64 -3.35
CA ILE A 4 -11.99 26.72 -4.14
C ILE A 4 -12.37 27.24 -5.51
N ASP A 5 -11.59 28.20 -5.99
CA ASP A 5 -11.76 28.79 -7.30
C ASP A 5 -11.59 27.76 -8.42
N ASP A 6 -12.31 27.94 -9.52
CA ASP A 6 -12.35 26.96 -10.61
C ASP A 6 -11.02 26.88 -11.36
N THR A 7 -10.28 27.99 -11.45
CA THR A 7 -8.92 28.01 -12.02
C THR A 7 -7.96 27.13 -11.21
N THR A 8 -8.09 27.18 -9.89
CA THR A 8 -7.28 26.39 -8.96
C THR A 8 -7.60 24.90 -9.08
N LYS A 9 -8.88 24.54 -9.29
CA LYS A 9 -9.27 23.14 -9.53
C LYS A 9 -8.66 22.61 -10.83
N GLN A 10 -8.72 23.38 -11.93
CA GLN A 10 -8.12 22.96 -13.20
C GLN A 10 -6.60 22.77 -13.07
N ARG A 11 -5.93 23.64 -12.31
CA ARG A 11 -4.49 23.54 -12.04
C ARG A 11 -4.15 22.27 -11.24
N ILE A 12 -4.95 21.94 -10.23
CA ILE A 12 -4.82 20.69 -9.46
C ILE A 12 -5.00 19.48 -10.39
N ILE A 13 -6.01 19.48 -11.26
CA ILE A 13 -6.28 18.38 -12.19
C ILE A 13 -5.11 18.15 -13.13
N ARG A 14 -4.57 19.21 -13.76
CA ARG A 14 -3.37 19.11 -14.63
C ARG A 14 -2.14 18.56 -13.88
N LEU A 15 -1.92 19.00 -12.65
CA LEU A 15 -0.79 18.53 -11.85
C LEU A 15 -0.94 17.06 -11.41
N LEU A 16 -2.16 16.61 -11.12
CA LEU A 16 -2.43 15.21 -10.79
C LEU A 16 -2.32 14.29 -12.02
N GLN A 17 -2.72 14.77 -13.20
CA GLN A 17 -2.56 14.02 -14.46
C GLN A 17 -1.09 13.88 -14.88
N SER A 18 -0.22 14.81 -14.49
CA SER A 18 1.24 14.71 -14.70
C SER A 18 1.96 13.84 -13.66
N ASN A 19 1.26 12.93 -12.99
CA ASN A 19 1.79 11.97 -12.02
C ASN A 19 2.51 12.59 -10.80
N ARG A 20 2.21 13.84 -10.42
CA ARG A 20 2.71 14.38 -9.15
C ARG A 20 1.90 13.85 -7.96
N SER A 21 2.59 13.60 -6.84
CA SER A 21 1.95 13.18 -5.59
C SER A 21 1.01 14.27 -5.05
N MET A 22 -0.02 13.86 -4.32
CA MET A 22 -0.99 14.82 -3.74
C MET A 22 -0.32 15.79 -2.77
N GLU A 23 0.67 15.31 -2.03
CA GLU A 23 1.48 16.09 -1.10
C GLU A 23 2.28 17.18 -1.84
N ASN A 24 2.89 16.84 -2.97
CA ASN A 24 3.64 17.81 -3.77
C ASN A 24 2.72 18.86 -4.40
N VAL A 25 1.54 18.46 -4.87
CA VAL A 25 0.53 19.38 -5.42
C VAL A 25 -0.01 20.31 -4.32
N ALA A 26 -0.28 19.77 -3.13
CA ALA A 26 -0.71 20.52 -1.96
C ALA A 26 0.31 21.58 -1.56
N ASN A 27 1.59 21.20 -1.43
CA ASN A 27 2.68 22.11 -1.07
C ASN A 27 2.89 23.20 -2.13
N SER A 28 2.85 22.83 -3.42
CA SER A 28 3.05 23.79 -4.51
C SER A 28 1.95 24.84 -4.64
N LEU A 29 0.73 24.51 -4.22
CA LEU A 29 -0.42 25.42 -4.34
C LEU A 29 -0.83 26.05 -2.99
N GLY A 30 -0.17 25.67 -1.89
CA GLY A 30 -0.52 26.13 -0.54
C GLY A 30 -1.90 25.63 -0.07
N ILE A 31 -2.34 24.46 -0.52
CA ILE A 31 -3.66 23.89 -0.25
C ILE A 31 -3.52 22.61 0.56
N SER A 32 -4.47 22.31 1.45
CA SER A 32 -4.42 21.05 2.20
C SER A 32 -4.45 19.81 1.29
N ALA A 33 -3.66 18.78 1.60
CA ALA A 33 -3.68 17.52 0.87
C ALA A 33 -5.07 16.86 0.87
N ARG A 34 -5.85 17.07 1.94
CA ARG A 34 -7.24 16.60 2.04
C ARG A 34 -8.14 17.22 0.97
N THR A 35 -7.95 18.51 0.68
CA THR A 35 -8.66 19.22 -0.37
C THR A 35 -8.31 18.68 -1.75
N VAL A 36 -7.01 18.49 -2.02
CA VAL A 36 -6.53 17.88 -3.27
C VAL A 36 -7.12 16.48 -3.45
N GLY A 37 -7.15 15.67 -2.39
CA GLY A 37 -7.75 14.33 -2.40
C GLY A 37 -9.25 14.34 -2.71
N ARG A 38 -10.01 15.32 -2.20
CA ARG A 38 -11.44 15.49 -2.55
C ARG A 38 -11.62 15.81 -4.03
N ILE A 39 -10.79 16.69 -4.59
CA ILE A 39 -10.83 17.05 -6.02
C ILE A 39 -10.44 15.83 -6.88
N LYS A 40 -9.37 15.11 -6.52
CA LYS A 40 -8.99 13.85 -7.18
C LYS A 40 -10.15 12.87 -7.22
N LYS A 41 -10.83 12.66 -6.08
CA LYS A 41 -11.97 11.73 -5.98
C LYS A 41 -13.15 12.16 -6.86
N ALA A 42 -13.41 13.46 -6.99
CA ALA A 42 -14.54 13.98 -7.75
C ALA A 42 -14.30 14.01 -9.27
N PHE A 43 -13.09 14.41 -9.70
CA PHE A 43 -12.80 14.68 -11.12
C PHE A 43 -11.91 13.65 -11.79
N LEU A 44 -11.18 12.84 -11.03
CA LEU A 44 -10.24 11.85 -11.55
C LEU A 44 -10.44 10.47 -10.89
N PRO A 45 -11.64 9.87 -10.99
CA PRO A 45 -11.95 8.58 -10.36
C PRO A 45 -11.13 7.42 -10.93
N ALA A 46 -10.64 7.55 -12.17
CA ALA A 46 -9.81 6.55 -12.84
C ALA A 46 -8.35 6.51 -12.31
N LEU A 47 -7.87 7.57 -11.65
CA LEU A 47 -6.55 7.54 -11.04
C LEU A 47 -6.55 6.59 -9.84
N SER A 48 -5.52 5.76 -9.76
CA SER A 48 -5.38 4.77 -8.69
C SER A 48 -5.55 5.43 -7.31
N ARG A 49 -6.37 4.80 -6.47
CA ARG A 49 -6.49 5.19 -5.07
C ARG A 49 -5.15 4.89 -4.41
N LEU A 50 -4.70 5.78 -3.53
CA LEU A 50 -3.63 5.42 -2.63
C LEU A 50 -4.11 4.21 -1.80
N SER A 51 -3.26 3.19 -1.71
CA SER A 51 -3.48 2.08 -0.78
C SER A 51 -3.65 2.68 0.61
N ALA A 52 -4.85 2.57 1.16
CA ALA A 52 -5.11 2.96 2.54
C ALA A 52 -4.62 1.82 3.45
N GLY A 53 -3.96 2.18 4.55
CA GLY A 53 -3.60 1.24 5.61
C GLY A 53 -2.11 1.22 5.95
N ARG A 54 -1.80 0.52 7.04
CA ARG A 54 -0.42 0.26 7.46
C ARG A 54 0.24 -0.72 6.48
N PRO A 55 1.50 -0.50 6.08
CA PRO A 55 2.27 -1.48 5.31
C PRO A 55 2.24 -2.85 5.98
N ARG A 56 2.14 -3.91 5.18
CA ARG A 56 2.21 -5.28 5.68
C ARG A 56 3.58 -5.56 6.28
N ILE A 57 3.60 -6.36 7.35
CA ILE A 57 4.85 -6.75 8.02
C ILE A 57 5.74 -7.59 7.09
N LEU A 58 5.12 -8.50 6.33
CA LEU A 58 5.82 -9.28 5.30
C LEU A 58 5.70 -8.60 3.94
N SER A 59 6.84 -8.51 3.24
CA SER A 59 6.88 -8.04 1.87
C SER A 59 6.24 -9.05 0.91
N THR A 60 5.78 -8.58 -0.25
CA THR A 60 5.26 -9.46 -1.31
C THR A 60 6.30 -10.47 -1.80
N ARG A 61 7.58 -10.08 -1.84
CA ARG A 61 8.70 -10.98 -2.19
C ARG A 61 8.85 -12.10 -1.17
N THR A 62 8.82 -11.78 0.12
CA THR A 62 8.91 -12.76 1.20
C THR A 62 7.73 -13.73 1.15
N LEU A 63 6.51 -13.24 0.92
CA LEU A 63 5.34 -14.11 0.77
C LEU A 63 5.45 -15.07 -0.41
N ARG A 64 5.99 -14.63 -1.55
CA ARG A 64 6.24 -15.49 -2.71
C ARG A 64 7.29 -16.55 -2.43
N ASP A 65 8.35 -16.20 -1.70
CA ASP A 65 9.39 -17.15 -1.31
C ASP A 65 8.82 -18.24 -0.37
N ILE A 66 8.04 -17.83 0.64
CA ILE A 66 7.32 -18.77 1.52
C ILE A 66 6.43 -19.70 0.69
N ASN A 67 5.61 -19.16 -0.20
CA ASN A 67 4.71 -19.96 -1.04
C ASN A 67 5.48 -21.04 -1.81
N ARG A 68 6.58 -20.65 -2.46
CA ARG A 68 7.46 -21.57 -3.18
C ARG A 68 8.01 -22.66 -2.24
N LYS A 69 8.51 -22.30 -1.06
CA LYS A 69 9.07 -23.26 -0.09
C LYS A 69 8.04 -24.24 0.46
N VAL A 70 6.80 -23.80 0.65
CA VAL A 70 5.70 -24.68 1.04
C VAL A 70 5.37 -25.64 -0.10
N LEU A 71 5.21 -25.14 -1.33
CA LEU A 71 4.90 -25.96 -2.51
C LEU A 71 6.01 -26.97 -2.84
N CYS A 72 7.28 -26.61 -2.65
CA CYS A 72 8.41 -27.51 -2.82
C CYS A 72 8.60 -28.49 -1.65
N GLY A 73 7.78 -28.40 -0.59
CA GLY A 73 7.86 -29.28 0.58
C GLY A 73 8.99 -28.95 1.56
N GLU A 74 9.74 -27.86 1.37
CA GLU A 74 10.80 -27.42 2.29
C GLU A 74 10.24 -26.86 3.61
N CYS A 75 9.02 -26.32 3.58
CA CYS A 75 8.32 -25.76 4.73
C CYS A 75 6.92 -26.38 4.86
N THR A 76 6.86 -27.59 5.44
CA THR A 76 5.61 -28.35 5.55
C THR A 76 4.64 -27.86 6.63
N THR A 77 5.13 -27.08 7.61
CA THR A 77 4.32 -26.60 8.74
C THR A 77 4.46 -25.09 8.93
N GLY A 78 3.42 -24.46 9.49
CA GLY A 78 3.49 -23.04 9.86
C GLY A 78 4.64 -22.73 10.84
N LYS A 79 5.01 -23.69 11.71
CA LYS A 79 6.17 -23.54 12.60
C LYS A 79 7.49 -23.58 11.83
N ALA A 80 7.61 -24.39 10.78
CA ALA A 80 8.78 -24.39 9.90
C ALA A 80 8.93 -23.04 9.18
N VAL A 81 7.83 -22.48 8.65
CA VAL A 81 7.81 -21.14 8.04
C VAL A 81 8.23 -20.06 9.05
N MET A 82 7.72 -20.12 10.29
CA MET A 82 8.09 -19.19 11.34
C MET A 82 9.59 -19.23 11.65
N ARG A 83 10.18 -20.44 11.78
CA ARG A 83 11.62 -20.60 11.99
C ARG A 83 12.43 -20.05 10.82
N HIS A 84 11.99 -20.31 9.59
CA HIS A 84 12.65 -19.78 8.39
C HIS A 84 12.66 -18.25 8.37
N LEU A 85 11.54 -17.61 8.71
CA LEU A 85 11.46 -16.15 8.82
C LEU A 85 12.34 -15.59 9.92
N GLN A 86 12.42 -16.28 11.07
CA GLN A 86 13.31 -15.88 12.16
C GLN A 86 14.80 -15.96 11.77
N GLN A 87 15.20 -16.97 10.99
CA GLN A 87 16.56 -17.08 10.45
C GLN A 87 16.91 -15.90 9.52
N GLN A 88 15.92 -15.34 8.84
CA GLN A 88 16.07 -14.13 8.01
C GLN A 88 16.00 -12.82 8.83
N GLY A 89 15.95 -12.91 10.16
CA GLY A 89 15.85 -11.75 11.06
C GLY A 89 14.43 -11.22 11.26
N ILE A 90 13.41 -11.84 10.66
CA ILE A 90 12.01 -11.42 10.77
C ILE A 90 11.35 -12.17 11.93
N LYS A 91 11.30 -11.53 13.10
CA LYS A 91 10.67 -12.10 14.30
C LYS A 91 9.16 -11.84 14.29
N LEU A 92 8.36 -12.88 14.03
CA LEU A 92 6.90 -12.85 14.07
C LEU A 92 6.35 -13.86 15.05
N CYS A 93 5.14 -13.63 15.55
CA CYS A 93 4.39 -14.65 16.28
C CYS A 93 3.75 -15.65 15.30
N TYR A 94 3.46 -16.86 15.80
CA TYR A 94 2.86 -17.92 15.01
C TYR A 94 1.55 -17.49 14.34
N GLN A 95 0.69 -16.74 15.05
CA GLN A 95 -0.58 -16.25 14.50
C GLN A 95 -0.37 -15.34 13.27
N THR A 96 0.65 -14.48 13.28
CA THR A 96 0.95 -13.63 12.12
C THR A 96 1.39 -14.46 10.92
N VAL A 97 2.18 -15.52 11.16
CA VAL A 97 2.58 -16.47 10.11
C VAL A 97 1.36 -17.19 9.55
N TRP A 98 0.49 -17.69 10.41
CA TRP A 98 -0.74 -18.37 10.01
C TRP A 98 -1.66 -17.47 9.18
N ASN A 99 -1.90 -16.24 9.63
CA ASN A 99 -2.69 -15.26 8.86
C ASN A 99 -2.05 -14.96 7.49
N SER A 100 -0.71 -14.96 7.43
CA SER A 100 0.01 -14.73 6.18
C SER A 100 -0.12 -15.90 5.21
N LEU A 101 -0.03 -17.14 5.71
CA LEU A 101 -0.26 -18.36 4.92
C LEU A 101 -1.69 -18.42 4.37
N HIS A 102 -2.68 -18.17 5.22
CA HIS A 102 -4.08 -18.10 4.79
C HIS A 102 -4.32 -17.00 3.74
N SER A 103 -3.58 -15.88 3.83
CA SER A 103 -3.70 -14.80 2.84
C SER A 103 -3.14 -15.14 1.45
N ILE A 104 -2.29 -16.15 1.35
CA ILE A 104 -1.72 -16.66 0.08
C ILE A 104 -2.37 -17.96 -0.39
N GLY A 105 -3.40 -18.44 0.31
CA GLY A 105 -4.20 -19.61 -0.07
C GLY A 105 -3.61 -20.95 0.39
N ILE A 106 -2.80 -20.95 1.44
CA ILE A 106 -2.21 -22.13 2.09
C ILE A 106 -2.89 -22.38 3.43
#